data_AF-A0A9E4ZUC5-F1
#
_entry.id   AF-A0A9E4ZUC5-F1
#
_cell.length_a   1.000
_cell.length_b   1.000
_cell.length_c   1.000
_cell.angle_alpha   90.00
_cell.angle_beta   90.00
_cell.angle_gamma   90.00
#
_symmetry.space_group_name_H-M   'P 1'
#
loop_
_entity.id
_entity.type
_entity.pdbx_description
1 polymer ?
#
loop_
_entity_poly.entity_id
_entity_poly.type
_entity_poly.pdbx_seq_one_letter_code
_entity_poly.pdbx_strand_id
1 'polypeptide(L)'
;MNKGGLGSDMGSMLERREKKKSQRSESTAEKVNAVLLEELHDKIKNQPRISFWDPESKIVLNYLKETKPKFSISKEISSVLQEYLKKEYPEIWAEVKELRTE
;
A
#
# COMPACT_ATOMS: atom_id res chain seq x y z
N MET A 1 -51.54 8.75 -3.81
CA MET A 1 -50.59 7.67 -4.16
C MET A 1 -49.18 8.21 -3.96
N ASN A 2 -48.56 7.93 -2.80
CA ASN A 2 -47.22 8.41 -2.49
C ASN A 2 -46.19 7.35 -2.88
N LYS A 3 -45.42 7.60 -3.94
CA LYS A 3 -44.25 6.78 -4.33
C LYS A 3 -42.96 7.48 -3.92
N GLY A 4 -42.77 7.64 -2.60
CA GLY A 4 -41.45 7.96 -2.04
C GLY A 4 -40.60 6.69 -2.01
N GLY A 5 -40.14 6.24 -3.18
CA GLY A 5 -39.38 5.00 -3.30
C GLY A 5 -37.93 5.20 -2.88
N LEU A 6 -37.48 4.41 -1.89
CA LEU A 6 -36.08 4.32 -1.42
C LEU A 6 -35.03 4.11 -2.55
N GLY A 7 -35.46 3.79 -3.78
CA GLY A 7 -34.58 3.58 -4.93
C GLY A 7 -33.92 4.84 -5.48
N SER A 8 -34.55 6.01 -5.38
CA SER A 8 -33.99 7.26 -5.91
C SER A 8 -32.79 7.77 -5.09
N ASP A 9 -32.79 7.50 -3.79
CA ASP A 9 -31.77 8.00 -2.85
C ASP A 9 -30.47 7.18 -2.95
N MET A 10 -30.60 5.86 -3.16
CA MET A 10 -29.47 4.93 -3.38
C MET A 10 -28.69 5.24 -4.67
N GLY A 11 -29.38 5.59 -5.77
CA GLY A 11 -28.72 5.99 -7.01
C GLY A 11 -27.85 7.24 -6.83
N SER A 12 -28.38 8.25 -6.14
CA SER A 12 -27.64 9.49 -5.84
C SER A 12 -26.44 9.25 -4.90
N MET A 13 -26.55 8.30 -3.98
CA MET A 13 -25.45 7.90 -3.09
C MET A 13 -24.34 7.16 -3.83
N LEU A 14 -24.69 6.28 -4.78
CA LEU A 14 -23.74 5.56 -5.62
C LEU A 14 -22.99 6.51 -6.54
N GLU A 15 -23.68 7.43 -7.22
CA GLU A 15 -23.03 8.47 -8.04
C GLU A 15 -22.13 9.39 -7.21
N ARG A 16 -22.51 9.73 -5.97
CA ARG A 16 -21.67 10.54 -5.07
C ARG A 16 -20.44 9.78 -4.60
N ARG A 17 -20.53 8.45 -4.43
CA ARG A 17 -19.38 7.58 -4.15
C ARG A 17 -18.48 7.44 -5.37
N GLU A 18 -19.03 7.21 -6.55
CA GLU A 18 -18.30 7.13 -7.82
C GLU A 18 -17.56 8.46 -8.08
N LYS A 19 -18.22 9.61 -7.97
CA LYS A 19 -17.59 10.94 -8.07
C LYS A 19 -16.54 11.19 -6.99
N LYS A 20 -16.77 10.76 -5.74
CA LYS A 20 -15.77 10.87 -4.66
C LYS A 20 -14.61 9.89 -4.82
N LYS A 21 -14.77 8.81 -5.60
CA LYS A 21 -13.72 7.84 -5.93
C LYS A 21 -12.92 8.31 -7.16
N SER A 22 -13.58 8.85 -8.19
CA SER A 22 -12.96 9.47 -9.37
C SER A 22 -12.19 10.75 -9.01
N GLN A 23 -12.77 11.67 -8.21
CA GLN A 23 -12.05 12.87 -7.76
C GLN A 23 -10.85 12.56 -6.85
N ARG A 24 -10.83 11.39 -6.19
CA ARG A 24 -9.71 10.93 -5.36
C ARG A 24 -8.65 10.19 -6.18
N SER A 25 -9.01 9.61 -7.33
CA SER A 25 -8.07 8.96 -8.26
C SER A 25 -7.45 9.93 -9.27
N GLU A 26 -8.09 11.06 -9.59
CA GLU A 26 -7.61 12.01 -10.61
C GLU A 26 -6.82 13.21 -10.05
N SER A 27 -6.68 13.34 -8.73
CA SER A 27 -5.96 14.46 -8.09
C SER A 27 -4.55 14.14 -7.57
N THR A 28 -4.04 12.93 -7.78
CA THR A 28 -2.74 12.51 -7.26
C THR A 28 -1.93 11.73 -8.29
N ALA A 29 -1.53 12.40 -9.37
CA ALA A 29 -0.11 12.30 -9.70
C ALA A 29 0.61 13.01 -8.54
N GLU A 30 0.74 12.32 -7.40
CA GLU A 30 1.49 12.82 -6.25
C GLU A 30 2.90 13.09 -6.76
N LYS A 31 3.20 14.38 -6.99
CA LYS A 31 4.55 14.79 -7.32
C LYS A 31 5.44 14.24 -6.21
N VAL A 32 6.38 13.39 -6.59
CA VAL A 32 7.36 12.84 -5.66
C VAL A 32 8.02 14.00 -4.91
N ASN A 33 7.98 13.95 -3.59
CA ASN A 33 8.58 14.97 -2.75
C ASN A 33 10.10 14.73 -2.72
N ALA A 34 10.82 15.42 -3.61
CA ALA A 34 12.27 15.31 -3.76
C ALA A 34 13.02 15.68 -2.47
N VAL A 35 12.56 16.69 -1.74
CA VAL A 35 13.17 17.11 -0.48
C VAL A 35 13.14 15.98 0.55
N LEU A 36 11.98 15.31 0.68
CA LEU A 36 11.86 14.17 1.58
C LEU A 36 12.76 13.00 1.16
N LEU A 37 12.95 12.77 -0.15
CA LEU A 37 13.87 11.74 -0.63
C LEU A 37 15.33 12.06 -0.27
N GLU A 38 15.75 13.31 -0.44
CA GLU A 38 17.10 13.77 -0.06
C GLU A 38 17.35 13.62 1.44
N GLU A 39 16.40 14.04 2.28
CA GLU A 39 16.48 13.88 3.73
C GLU A 39 16.60 12.40 4.16
N LEU A 40 15.83 11.51 3.52
CA LEU A 40 15.88 10.08 3.80
C LEU A 40 17.19 9.46 3.33
N HIS A 41 17.69 9.85 2.16
CA HIS A 41 18.99 9.43 1.66
C HIS A 41 20.11 9.79 2.64
N ASP A 42 20.17 11.05 3.07
CA ASP A 42 21.19 11.53 3.99
C ASP A 42 21.08 10.85 5.36
N LYS A 43 19.85 10.65 5.85
CA LYS A 43 19.61 9.91 7.10
C LYS A 43 20.12 8.47 7.02
N ILE A 44 19.85 7.77 5.94
CA ILE A 44 20.27 6.37 5.76
C ILE A 44 21.78 6.26 5.59
N LYS A 45 22.39 7.18 4.84
CA LYS A 45 23.83 7.27 4.63
C LYS A 45 24.58 7.56 5.94
N ASN A 46 24.08 8.49 6.74
CA ASN A 46 24.71 8.93 7.98
C ASN A 46 24.46 7.98 9.16
N GLN A 47 23.41 7.16 9.11
CA GLN A 47 23.06 6.17 10.13
C GLN A 47 22.84 4.78 9.52
N PRO A 48 23.90 4.12 9.04
CA PRO A 48 23.80 2.82 8.39
C PRO A 48 23.47 1.74 9.43
N ARG A 49 22.18 1.56 9.73
CA ARG A 49 21.70 0.37 10.43
C ARG A 49 21.73 -0.81 9.46
N ILE A 50 22.32 -1.92 9.87
CA ILE A 50 22.24 -3.20 9.16
C ILE A 50 20.75 -3.52 8.94
N SER A 51 20.35 -3.57 7.68
CA SER A 51 18.99 -3.90 7.25
C SER A 51 19.06 -4.96 6.17
N PHE A 52 18.03 -5.79 6.08
CA PHE A 52 17.90 -6.80 5.01
C PHE A 52 17.79 -6.17 3.60
N TRP A 53 17.36 -4.91 3.54
CA TRP A 53 17.14 -4.16 2.30
C TRP A 53 18.40 -3.39 1.88
N ASP A 54 18.64 -3.33 0.57
CA ASP A 54 19.58 -2.42 -0.07
C ASP A 54 19.18 -0.94 0.17
N PRO A 55 20.12 0.01 0.04
CA PRO A 55 19.90 1.42 0.36
C PRO A 55 18.70 2.03 -0.40
N GLU A 56 18.57 1.74 -1.69
CA GLU A 56 17.53 2.27 -2.56
C GLU A 56 16.16 1.77 -2.13
N SER A 57 15.99 0.45 -1.96
CA SER A 57 14.75 -0.12 -1.43
C SER A 57 14.39 0.46 -0.07
N LYS A 58 15.39 0.68 0.79
CA LYS A 58 15.19 1.27 2.11
C LYS A 58 14.67 2.70 2.03
N ILE A 59 15.22 3.54 1.15
CA ILE A 59 14.75 4.92 0.93
C ILE A 59 13.28 4.89 0.47
N VAL A 60 12.97 4.06 -0.54
CA VAL A 60 11.60 3.93 -1.08
C VAL A 60 10.61 3.49 0.00
N LEU A 61 10.94 2.45 0.77
CA LEU A 61 10.07 1.95 1.83
C LEU A 61 9.85 2.98 2.95
N ASN A 62 10.89 3.75 3.32
CA ASN A 62 10.73 4.83 4.29
C ASN A 62 9.86 5.96 3.71
N TYR A 63 10.09 6.37 2.47
CA TYR A 63 9.28 7.39 1.80
C TYR A 63 7.79 6.99 1.79
N LEU A 64 7.50 5.75 1.42
CA LEU A 64 6.12 5.24 1.39
C LEU A 64 5.51 5.13 2.78
N LYS A 65 6.30 4.79 3.81
CA LYS A 65 5.83 4.78 5.19
C LYS A 65 5.47 6.19 5.70
N GLU A 66 6.25 7.20 5.33
CA GLU A 66 5.99 8.59 5.74
C GLU A 66 4.82 9.22 4.96
N THR A 67 4.66 8.88 3.68
CA THR A 67 3.64 9.49 2.80
C THR A 67 2.30 8.75 2.83
N LYS A 68 2.28 7.44 3.10
CA LYS A 68 1.06 6.64 3.12
C LYS A 68 0.79 6.06 4.52
N PRO A 69 -0.33 6.43 5.17
CA PRO A 69 -0.65 5.92 6.50
C PRO A 69 -0.80 4.40 6.47
N LYS A 70 -0.20 3.72 7.45
CA LYS A 70 -0.25 2.26 7.61
C LYS A 70 0.35 1.46 6.44
N PHE A 71 1.23 2.07 5.63
CA PHE A 71 1.86 1.40 4.49
C PHE A 71 2.51 0.06 4.86
N SER A 72 3.25 -0.01 5.96
CA SER A 72 3.97 -1.22 6.42
C SER A 72 3.06 -2.42 6.74
N ILE A 73 1.77 -2.20 6.95
CA ILE A 73 0.76 -3.25 7.17
C ILE A 73 -0.28 -3.29 6.05
N SER A 74 0.01 -2.64 4.93
CA SER A 74 -0.88 -2.63 3.78
C SER A 74 -0.92 -4.00 3.11
N LYS A 75 -2.09 -4.32 2.54
CA LYS A 75 -2.28 -5.54 1.76
C LYS A 75 -1.33 -5.59 0.55
N GLU A 76 -1.03 -4.43 -0.03
CA GLU A 76 -0.15 -4.27 -1.20
C GLU A 76 1.25 -4.87 -0.95
N ILE A 77 1.95 -4.43 0.11
CA ILE A 77 3.27 -4.97 0.44
C ILE A 77 3.17 -6.44 0.82
N SER A 78 2.14 -6.80 1.59
CA SER A 78 1.92 -8.18 1.99
C SER A 78 1.78 -9.12 0.79
N SER A 79 1.04 -8.70 -0.25
CA SER A 79 0.91 -9.49 -1.47
C SER A 79 2.22 -9.61 -2.23
N VAL A 80 2.97 -8.51 -2.39
CA VAL A 80 4.27 -8.52 -3.09
C VAL A 80 5.23 -9.48 -2.41
N LEU A 81 5.35 -9.41 -1.08
CA LEU A 81 6.23 -10.29 -0.32
C LEU A 81 5.76 -11.74 -0.39
N GLN A 82 4.46 -11.99 -0.27
CA GLN A 82 3.89 -13.33 -0.37
C GLN A 82 4.13 -13.96 -1.75
N GLU A 83 3.94 -13.21 -2.83
CA GLU A 83 4.17 -13.69 -4.20
C GLU A 83 5.62 -14.04 -4.43
N TYR A 84 6.54 -13.17 -4.01
CA TYR A 84 7.98 -13.43 -4.07
C TYR A 84 8.36 -14.69 -3.30
N LEU A 85 7.95 -14.80 -2.03
CA LEU A 85 8.31 -15.94 -1.18
C LEU A 85 7.73 -17.26 -1.70
N LYS A 86 6.50 -17.28 -2.19
CA LYS A 86 5.91 -18.46 -2.84
C LYS A 86 6.72 -18.92 -4.04
N LYS A 87 7.21 -17.97 -4.83
CA LYS A 87 7.91 -18.25 -6.08
C LYS A 87 9.33 -18.74 -5.84
N GLU A 88 10.07 -18.07 -4.96
CA GLU A 88 11.49 -18.34 -4.74
C GLU A 88 11.72 -19.45 -3.70
N TYR A 89 10.79 -19.67 -2.77
CA TYR A 89 10.91 -20.67 -1.70
C TYR A 89 9.64 -21.55 -1.60
N PRO A 90 9.26 -22.27 -2.67
CA PRO A 90 8.00 -23.02 -2.70
C PRO A 90 7.92 -24.14 -1.66
N GLU A 91 9.04 -24.81 -1.36
CA GLU A 91 9.10 -25.90 -0.36
C GLU A 91 8.84 -25.37 1.05
N ILE A 92 9.58 -24.33 1.47
CA ILE A 92 9.37 -23.67 2.77
C ILE A 92 7.94 -23.14 2.88
N TRP A 93 7.42 -22.57 1.79
CA TRP A 93 6.05 -22.06 1.75
C TRP A 93 5.00 -23.16 1.94
N ALA A 94 5.24 -24.36 1.41
CA ALA A 94 4.35 -25.51 1.58
C ALA A 94 4.34 -25.99 3.04
N GLU A 95 5.51 -26.19 3.65
CA GLU A 95 5.63 -26.59 5.06
C GLU A 95 4.91 -25.61 6.01
N VAL A 96 5.10 -24.30 5.79
CA VAL A 96 4.42 -23.26 6.59
C VAL A 96 2.89 -23.30 6.41
N LYS A 97 2.39 -23.71 5.24
CA LYS A 97 0.95 -23.86 5.00
C LYS A 97 0.38 -25.06 5.74
N GLU A 98 1.09 -26.18 5.79
CA GLU A 98 0.64 -27.38 6.51
C GLU A 98 0.58 -27.11 8.03
N LEU A 99 1.57 -26.39 8.58
CA LEU A 99 1.54 -25.96 9.99
C LEU A 99 0.33 -25.08 10.36
N ARG A 100 -0.29 -24.41 9.38
CA ARG A 100 -1.47 -23.56 9.61
C ARG A 100 -2.76 -24.37 9.64
N THR A 101 -2.77 -25.56 9.07
CA THR A 101 -3.97 -26.41 8.99
C THR A 101 -4.16 -27.33 10.20
N GLU A 102 -3.15 -27.42 11.07
CA GLU A 102 -3.21 -28.03 12.41
C GLU A 102 -3.72 -27.04 13.47
#